data_AF-A0A7C5FJ35-F1
#
_entry.id   AF-A0A7C5FJ35-F1
#
_cell.length_a   1.000
_cell.length_b   1.000
_cell.length_c   1.000
_cell.angle_alpha   90.00
_cell.angle_beta   90.00
_cell.angle_gamma   90.00
#
_symmetry.space_group_name_H-M   'P 1'
#
loop_
_entity.id
_entity.type
_entity.pdbx_description
1 polymer ?
#
loop_
_entity_poly.entity_id
_entity_poly.type
_entity_poly.pdbx_seq_one_letter_code
_entity_poly.pdbx_strand_id
1 'polypeptide(L)'
;MATIHKKVWPEYFEKIISGKKKFELRLADFEVNEGDTLVLEEWDNKKKEYTGRKIEVIVTYIFKTKDQTFWSQGEVEKYGFQIIQFEPKNQTLNNNEKKLIIFREVARALNRANIIPILYGSLGLYKAINKLERKINDIDVLVPDEFTGKKWNELREIMEKLGFVLKDENEHEFERDGEIVAFGKANDLSNLAKVNTKDLEVIEENGVKFRELSPEQYLMCYKYMLRDGYRQEKRGNADKEKIEFIEDYLKLNKNI
;
A
#
# COMPACT_ATOMS: atom_id res chain seq x y z
N MET A 1 -1.39 -5.99 -23.62
CA MET A 1 -1.65 -6.85 -22.45
C MET A 1 -2.53 -8.00 -22.89
N ALA A 2 -1.96 -9.19 -22.94
CA ALA A 2 -2.69 -10.42 -23.25
C ALA A 2 -3.24 -11.05 -21.96
N THR A 3 -4.33 -11.81 -22.09
CA THR A 3 -4.88 -12.64 -21.03
C THR A 3 -4.65 -14.10 -21.41
N ILE A 4 -3.94 -14.84 -20.56
CA ILE A 4 -3.48 -16.19 -20.85
C ILE A 4 -4.05 -17.14 -19.78
N HIS A 5 -4.84 -18.12 -20.20
CA HIS A 5 -5.44 -19.11 -19.31
C HIS A 5 -4.53 -20.31 -19.14
N LYS A 6 -4.29 -20.72 -17.89
CA LYS A 6 -3.49 -21.89 -17.56
C LYS A 6 -4.10 -22.68 -16.42
N LYS A 7 -4.03 -24.01 -16.53
CA LYS A 7 -4.39 -24.91 -15.42
C LYS A 7 -3.37 -24.80 -14.29
N VAL A 8 -3.85 -24.94 -13.06
CA VAL A 8 -3.04 -25.08 -11.85
C VAL A 8 -3.65 -26.17 -10.96
N TRP A 9 -2.81 -26.98 -10.33
CA TRP A 9 -3.29 -28.06 -9.46
C TRP A 9 -3.75 -27.51 -8.10
N PRO A 10 -4.68 -28.19 -7.41
CA PRO A 10 -5.26 -27.68 -6.18
C PRO A 10 -4.23 -27.35 -5.09
N GLU A 11 -3.19 -28.18 -4.91
CA GLU A 11 -2.16 -27.91 -3.89
C GLU A 11 -1.32 -26.66 -4.18
N TYR A 12 -1.23 -26.22 -5.43
CA TYR A 12 -0.55 -24.99 -5.81
C TYR A 12 -1.51 -23.80 -5.79
N PHE A 13 -2.76 -24.01 -6.22
CA PHE A 13 -3.81 -22.99 -6.16
C PHE A 13 -3.96 -22.45 -4.72
N GLU A 14 -4.08 -23.33 -3.72
CA GLU A 14 -4.13 -22.95 -2.30
C GLU A 14 -2.91 -22.13 -1.84
N LYS A 15 -1.71 -22.48 -2.33
CA LYS A 15 -0.48 -21.74 -1.98
C LYS A 15 -0.41 -20.37 -2.66
N ILE A 16 -1.01 -20.23 -3.85
CA ILE A 16 -1.06 -18.97 -4.59
C ILE A 16 -2.07 -18.02 -3.93
N ILE A 17 -3.30 -18.50 -3.66
CA ILE A 17 -4.34 -17.65 -3.05
C ILE A 17 -3.99 -17.23 -1.61
N SER A 18 -3.22 -18.05 -0.88
CA SER A 18 -2.69 -17.68 0.45
C SER A 18 -1.47 -16.74 0.39
N GLY A 19 -0.97 -16.42 -0.81
CA GLY A 19 0.22 -15.57 -1.01
C GLY A 19 1.55 -16.26 -0.67
N LYS A 20 1.53 -17.54 -0.28
CA LYS A 20 2.73 -18.32 0.04
C LYS A 20 3.60 -18.57 -1.20
N LYS A 21 2.98 -18.82 -2.35
CA LYS A 21 3.64 -19.05 -3.64
C LYS A 21 3.39 -17.86 -4.57
N LYS A 22 4.48 -17.25 -5.05
CA LYS A 22 4.50 -16.04 -5.87
C LYS A 22 5.26 -16.24 -7.20
N PHE A 23 5.46 -17.48 -7.63
CA PHE A 23 6.14 -17.83 -8.89
C PHE A 23 5.46 -19.01 -9.57
N GLU A 24 5.64 -19.14 -10.89
CA GLU A 24 5.24 -20.31 -11.70
C GLU A 24 6.45 -20.88 -12.44
N LEU A 25 6.52 -22.21 -12.55
CA LEU A 25 7.47 -22.91 -13.42
C LEU A 25 6.67 -23.60 -14.52
N ARG A 26 6.94 -23.24 -15.77
CA ARG A 26 6.27 -23.80 -16.95
C ARG A 26 7.27 -24.06 -18.05
N LEU A 27 6.94 -25.01 -18.92
CA LEU A 27 7.62 -25.12 -20.20
C LEU A 27 7.46 -23.80 -20.97
N ALA A 28 8.52 -23.36 -21.64
CA ALA A 28 8.50 -22.17 -22.47
C ALA A 28 7.88 -22.49 -23.86
N ASP A 29 6.70 -23.11 -23.86
CA ASP A 29 5.95 -23.55 -25.03
C ASP A 29 4.80 -22.60 -25.42
N PHE A 30 4.77 -21.41 -24.83
CA PHE A 30 3.83 -20.33 -25.12
C PHE A 30 4.49 -18.97 -24.93
N GLU A 31 3.97 -17.96 -25.65
CA GLU A 31 4.40 -16.57 -25.48
C GLU A 31 3.72 -15.92 -24.26
N VAL A 32 4.51 -15.16 -23.50
CA VAL A 32 4.08 -14.39 -22.33
C VAL A 32 5.07 -13.25 -22.12
N ASN A 33 4.58 -12.07 -21.77
CA ASN A 33 5.39 -10.88 -21.52
C ASN A 33 5.07 -10.29 -20.13
N GLU A 34 6.01 -9.51 -19.60
CA GLU A 34 5.74 -8.71 -18.40
C GLU A 34 4.57 -7.74 -18.65
N GLY A 35 3.69 -7.61 -17.67
CA GLY A 35 2.43 -6.89 -17.77
C GLY A 35 1.24 -7.73 -18.26
N ASP A 36 1.45 -8.91 -18.84
CA ASP A 36 0.33 -9.79 -19.22
C ASP A 36 -0.40 -10.34 -17.99
N THR A 37 -1.66 -10.75 -18.19
CA THR A 37 -2.48 -11.37 -17.14
C THR A 37 -2.49 -12.89 -17.31
N LEU A 38 -2.11 -13.62 -16.27
CA LEU A 38 -2.30 -15.07 -16.18
C LEU A 38 -3.56 -15.38 -15.38
N VAL A 39 -4.51 -16.06 -16.02
CA VAL A 39 -5.70 -16.62 -15.35
C VAL A 39 -5.37 -18.06 -14.98
N LEU A 40 -5.16 -18.29 -13.69
CA LEU A 40 -4.85 -19.60 -13.15
C LEU A 40 -6.14 -20.29 -12.70
N GLU A 41 -6.55 -21.29 -13.47
CA GLU A 41 -7.79 -22.03 -13.28
C GLU A 41 -7.49 -23.35 -12.58
N GLU A 42 -8.14 -23.59 -11.44
CA GLU A 42 -7.91 -24.80 -10.67
C GLU A 42 -8.46 -26.03 -11.40
N TRP A 43 -7.58 -27.02 -11.58
CA TRP A 43 -7.86 -28.29 -12.24
C TRP A 43 -7.62 -29.46 -11.29
N ASP A 44 -8.68 -30.20 -10.93
CA ASP A 44 -8.57 -31.42 -10.15
C ASP A 44 -8.08 -32.56 -11.07
N ASN A 45 -6.81 -32.93 -10.93
CA ASN A 45 -6.22 -33.98 -11.78
C ASN A 45 -6.75 -35.39 -11.46
N LYS A 46 -7.39 -35.61 -10.31
CA LYS A 46 -8.03 -36.90 -9.96
C LYS A 46 -9.40 -37.01 -10.62
N LYS A 47 -10.22 -35.96 -10.52
CA LYS A 47 -11.57 -35.91 -11.11
C LYS A 47 -11.58 -35.55 -12.60
N LYS A 48 -10.46 -35.04 -13.12
CA LYS A 48 -10.30 -34.58 -14.52
C LYS A 48 -11.30 -33.47 -14.89
N GLU A 49 -11.53 -32.55 -13.97
CA GLU A 49 -12.45 -31.43 -14.15
C GLU A 49 -11.89 -30.13 -13.57
N TYR A 50 -12.42 -29.01 -14.04
CA TYR A 50 -12.23 -27.72 -13.40
C TYR A 50 -13.12 -27.63 -12.17
N THR A 51 -12.60 -27.09 -11.07
CA THR A 51 -13.39 -26.89 -9.84
C THR A 51 -14.26 -25.62 -9.91
N GLY A 52 -14.04 -24.77 -10.92
CA GLY A 52 -14.64 -23.45 -11.06
C GLY A 52 -13.88 -22.32 -10.35
N ARG A 53 -12.86 -22.64 -9.54
CA ARG A 53 -12.02 -21.63 -8.90
C ARG A 53 -10.96 -21.10 -9.86
N LYS A 54 -10.75 -19.79 -9.84
CA LYS A 54 -9.71 -19.11 -10.62
C LYS A 54 -9.11 -17.93 -9.86
N ILE A 55 -7.89 -17.55 -10.22
CA ILE A 55 -7.24 -16.31 -9.78
C ILE A 55 -6.54 -15.65 -10.97
N GLU A 56 -6.59 -14.33 -11.02
CA GLU A 56 -5.89 -13.52 -12.02
C GLU A 56 -4.64 -12.91 -11.38
N VAL A 57 -3.49 -13.08 -12.03
CA VAL A 57 -2.22 -12.53 -11.58
C VAL A 57 -1.54 -11.78 -12.73
N ILE A 58 -0.82 -10.71 -12.40
CA ILE A 58 -0.03 -9.96 -13.37
C ILE A 58 1.37 -10.58 -13.44
N VAL A 59 1.85 -10.80 -14.66
CA VAL A 59 3.22 -11.27 -14.89
C VAL A 59 4.18 -10.11 -14.66
N THR A 60 5.02 -10.21 -13.64
CA THR A 60 5.95 -9.13 -13.25
C THR A 60 7.41 -9.42 -13.56
N TYR A 61 7.74 -10.69 -13.87
CA TYR A 61 9.10 -11.10 -14.22
C TYR A 61 9.07 -12.42 -14.98
N ILE A 62 9.91 -12.56 -16.01
CA ILE A 62 10.03 -13.79 -16.81
C ILE A 62 11.51 -14.18 -16.95
N PHE A 63 11.79 -15.45 -16.68
CA PHE A 63 13.12 -16.03 -16.88
C PHE A 63 13.02 -17.31 -17.71
N LYS A 64 13.66 -17.33 -18.89
CA LYS A 64 13.73 -18.49 -19.79
C LYS A 64 15.07 -19.20 -19.63
N THR A 65 15.06 -20.52 -19.45
CA THR A 65 16.26 -21.31 -19.11
C THR A 65 17.03 -21.89 -20.30
N LYS A 66 16.43 -21.95 -21.50
CA LYS A 66 16.99 -22.70 -22.65
C LYS A 66 18.39 -22.24 -23.08
N ASP A 67 18.63 -20.92 -23.07
CA ASP A 67 19.86 -20.33 -23.60
C ASP A 67 20.81 -19.83 -22.50
N GLN A 68 20.63 -20.31 -21.27
CA GLN A 68 21.43 -19.88 -20.12
C GLN A 68 22.76 -20.62 -20.07
N THR A 69 23.84 -19.87 -19.85
CA THR A 69 25.23 -20.38 -19.85
C THR A 69 25.90 -20.33 -18.48
N PHE A 70 25.11 -20.25 -17.40
CA PHE A 70 25.61 -20.15 -16.02
C PHE A 70 26.37 -21.40 -15.55
N TRP A 71 26.00 -22.57 -16.08
CA TRP A 71 26.58 -23.87 -15.73
C TRP A 71 26.78 -24.72 -16.98
N SER A 72 27.65 -25.72 -16.90
CA SER A 72 27.84 -26.67 -17.99
C SER A 72 26.60 -27.54 -18.19
N GLN A 73 26.38 -28.02 -19.42
CA GLN A 73 25.25 -28.90 -19.73
C GLN A 73 25.24 -30.16 -18.84
N GLY A 74 26.41 -30.74 -18.56
CA GLY A 74 26.52 -31.92 -17.68
C GLY A 74 26.12 -31.63 -16.23
N GLU A 75 26.37 -30.42 -15.71
CA GLU A 75 25.88 -30.02 -14.38
C GLU A 75 24.38 -29.78 -14.37
N VAL A 76 23.83 -29.16 -15.41
CA VAL A 76 22.38 -28.95 -15.56
C VAL A 76 21.63 -30.27 -15.66
N GLU A 77 22.14 -31.23 -16.45
CA GLU A 77 21.55 -32.58 -16.56
C GLU A 77 21.62 -33.34 -15.23
N LYS A 78 22.70 -33.17 -14.47
CA LYS A 78 22.91 -33.85 -13.19
C LYS A 78 22.07 -33.27 -12.05
N TYR A 79 21.95 -31.95 -11.94
CA TYR A 79 21.37 -31.28 -10.77
C TYR A 79 20.07 -30.52 -11.05
N GLY A 80 19.81 -30.14 -12.31
CA GLY A 80 18.70 -29.28 -12.68
C GLY A 80 18.83 -27.85 -12.14
N PHE A 81 17.75 -27.08 -12.26
CA PHE A 81 17.64 -25.74 -11.67
C PHE A 81 16.77 -25.76 -10.42
N GLN A 82 17.13 -24.94 -9.44
CA GLN A 82 16.25 -24.60 -8.32
C GLN A 82 15.67 -23.21 -8.53
N ILE A 83 14.35 -23.07 -8.44
CA ILE A 83 13.65 -21.79 -8.45
C ILE A 83 13.27 -21.45 -7.02
N ILE A 84 14.00 -20.53 -6.43
CA ILE A 84 13.83 -20.12 -5.04
C ILE A 84 13.13 -18.77 -5.04
N GLN A 85 11.91 -18.75 -4.52
CA GLN A 85 11.27 -17.50 -4.12
C GLN A 85 11.90 -17.05 -2.80
N PHE A 86 12.27 -15.78 -2.73
CA PHE A 86 12.79 -15.16 -1.53
C PHE A 86 12.13 -13.81 -1.30
N GLU A 87 12.14 -13.41 -0.04
CA GLU A 87 11.89 -12.04 0.38
C GLU A 87 13.16 -11.57 1.10
N PRO A 88 13.50 -10.27 1.05
CA PRO A 88 14.68 -9.78 1.75
C PRO A 88 14.64 -10.15 3.23
N LYS A 89 15.67 -10.87 3.71
CA LYS A 89 15.80 -11.30 5.11
C LYS A 89 15.72 -10.13 6.10
N ASN A 90 16.11 -8.94 5.63
CA ASN A 90 15.93 -7.64 6.25
C ASN A 90 15.77 -6.57 5.14
N GLN A 91 14.59 -6.43 4.57
CA GLN A 91 14.10 -5.06 4.46
C GLN A 91 13.66 -4.77 5.90
N THR A 92 14.56 -4.25 6.73
CA THR A 92 14.12 -3.67 7.99
C THR A 92 13.25 -2.53 7.53
N LEU A 93 11.93 -2.78 7.41
CA LEU A 93 10.98 -1.76 7.03
C LEU A 93 11.35 -0.58 7.93
N ASN A 94 11.79 0.51 7.30
CA ASN A 94 12.09 1.68 8.07
C ASN A 94 10.78 2.04 8.80
N ASN A 95 10.88 2.82 9.87
CA ASN A 95 9.71 3.15 10.67
C ASN A 95 8.50 3.60 9.83
N ASN A 96 8.75 4.35 8.76
CA ASN A 96 7.71 4.91 7.91
C ASN A 96 7.10 3.82 7.00
N GLU A 97 7.89 2.88 6.49
CA GLU A 97 7.38 1.72 5.74
C GLU A 97 6.52 0.80 6.62
N LYS A 98 6.89 0.58 7.90
CA LYS A 98 6.04 -0.15 8.86
C LYS A 98 4.70 0.54 9.06
N LYS A 99 4.72 1.86 9.25
CA LYS A 99 3.51 2.67 9.39
C LYS A 99 2.63 2.66 8.14
N LEU A 100 3.21 2.62 6.93
CA LEU A 100 2.44 2.45 5.69
C LEU A 100 1.73 1.09 5.63
N ILE A 101 2.33 0.02 6.16
CA ILE A 101 1.65 -1.29 6.26
C ILE A 101 0.46 -1.21 7.21
N ILE A 102 0.65 -0.60 8.38
CA ILE A 102 -0.43 -0.41 9.36
C ILE A 102 -1.56 0.43 8.76
N PHE A 103 -1.22 1.53 8.08
CA PHE A 103 -2.20 2.34 7.37
C PHE A 103 -3.01 1.51 6.36
N ARG A 104 -2.35 0.69 5.52
CA ARG A 104 -3.05 -0.15 4.54
C ARG A 104 -3.94 -1.20 5.19
N GLU A 105 -3.57 -1.72 6.37
CA GLU A 105 -4.42 -2.60 7.16
C GLU A 105 -5.69 -1.90 7.62
N VAL A 106 -5.55 -0.71 8.22
CA VAL A 106 -6.67 0.13 8.66
C VAL A 106 -7.55 0.53 7.49
N ALA A 107 -6.96 0.99 6.38
CA ALA A 107 -7.67 1.38 5.17
C ALA A 107 -8.47 0.21 4.59
N ARG A 108 -7.92 -1.01 4.59
CA ARG A 108 -8.65 -2.22 4.16
C ARG A 108 -9.88 -2.49 5.03
N ALA A 109 -9.77 -2.31 6.34
CA ALA A 109 -10.91 -2.49 7.24
C ALA A 109 -11.99 -1.42 7.01
N LEU A 110 -11.58 -0.17 6.82
CA LEU A 110 -12.46 0.94 6.46
C LEU A 110 -13.16 0.70 5.12
N ASN A 111 -12.45 0.17 4.11
CA ASN A 111 -13.05 -0.16 2.81
C ASN A 111 -14.17 -1.20 2.93
N ARG A 112 -14.03 -2.19 3.82
CA ARG A 112 -15.10 -3.17 4.10
C ARG A 112 -16.35 -2.53 4.71
N ALA A 113 -16.20 -1.38 5.36
CA ALA A 113 -17.30 -0.55 5.85
C ALA A 113 -17.75 0.53 4.83
N ASN A 114 -17.33 0.41 3.56
CA ASN A 114 -17.59 1.38 2.49
C ASN A 114 -17.00 2.78 2.74
N ILE A 115 -15.90 2.86 3.49
CA ILE A 115 -15.17 4.09 3.77
C ILE A 115 -13.87 4.08 2.96
N ILE A 116 -13.65 5.13 2.17
CA ILE A 116 -12.37 5.35 1.45
C ILE A 116 -11.62 6.46 2.20
N PRO A 117 -10.62 6.11 3.04
CA PRO A 117 -9.88 7.09 3.82
C PRO A 117 -8.90 7.90 2.97
N ILE A 118 -8.39 8.98 3.54
CA ILE A 118 -7.29 9.78 2.97
C ILE A 118 -6.06 9.57 3.86
N LEU A 119 -4.93 9.17 3.26
CA LEU A 119 -3.64 9.15 3.95
C LEU A 119 -3.13 10.60 4.07
N TYR A 120 -2.94 11.10 5.28
CA TYR A 120 -2.58 12.49 5.51
C TYR A 120 -1.31 12.65 6.35
N GLY A 121 -1.02 13.90 6.72
CA GLY A 121 0.06 14.25 7.65
C GLY A 121 1.45 13.95 7.12
N SER A 122 2.36 13.63 8.04
CA SER A 122 3.77 13.43 7.70
C SER A 122 4.00 12.11 6.94
N LEU A 123 3.18 11.08 7.19
CA LEU A 123 3.27 9.78 6.53
C LEU A 123 2.81 9.83 5.08
N GLY A 124 1.70 10.52 4.81
CA GLY A 124 1.26 10.75 3.44
C GLY A 124 2.24 11.62 2.67
N LEU A 125 2.82 12.66 3.30
CA LEU A 125 3.89 13.43 2.67
C LEU A 125 5.10 12.56 2.34
N TYR A 126 5.54 11.69 3.25
CA TYR A 126 6.64 10.75 3.01
C TYR A 126 6.38 9.88 1.78
N LYS A 127 5.17 9.34 1.64
CA LYS A 127 4.79 8.55 0.46
C LYS A 127 4.79 9.39 -0.82
N ALA A 128 4.31 10.63 -0.77
CA ALA A 128 4.19 11.50 -1.94
C ALA A 128 5.54 11.97 -2.52
N ILE A 129 6.53 12.28 -1.67
CA ILE A 129 7.83 12.82 -2.14
C ILE A 129 9.02 11.86 -1.97
N ASN A 130 8.82 10.72 -1.28
CA ASN A 130 9.84 9.70 -1.01
C ASN A 130 11.18 10.25 -0.46
N LYS A 131 11.12 11.35 0.33
CA LYS A 131 12.30 12.12 0.75
C LYS A 131 12.31 12.56 2.23
N LEU A 132 11.49 11.96 3.10
CA LEU A 132 11.59 12.24 4.54
C LEU A 132 12.43 11.17 5.23
N GLU A 133 13.68 11.49 5.55
CA GLU A 133 14.61 10.61 6.29
C GLU A 133 14.29 10.53 7.80
N ARG A 134 13.29 11.26 8.29
CA ARG A 134 12.94 11.27 9.72
C ARG A 134 11.88 10.23 10.08
N LYS A 135 12.03 9.70 11.29
CA LYS A 135 11.05 8.83 11.94
C LYS A 135 9.74 9.60 12.14
N ILE A 136 8.65 9.10 11.55
CA ILE A 136 7.30 9.62 11.75
C ILE A 136 6.71 9.02 13.03
N ASN A 137 5.92 9.79 13.77
CA ASN A 137 5.41 9.40 15.09
C ASN A 137 4.07 8.67 15.03
N ASP A 138 3.17 9.14 14.17
CA ASP A 138 1.75 8.82 14.09
C ASP A 138 1.31 8.54 12.64
N ILE A 139 0.16 7.90 12.49
CA ILE A 139 -0.48 7.63 11.21
C ILE A 139 -1.75 8.49 11.16
N ASP A 140 -1.68 9.59 10.42
CA ASP A 140 -2.82 10.50 10.24
C ASP A 140 -3.76 9.99 9.14
N VAL A 141 -5.00 9.71 9.52
CA VAL A 141 -6.04 9.22 8.61
C VAL A 141 -7.22 10.19 8.62
N LEU A 142 -7.64 10.68 7.45
CA LEU A 142 -8.87 11.45 7.36
C LEU A 142 -10.01 10.60 6.85
N VAL A 143 -11.16 10.73 7.51
CA VAL A 143 -12.40 10.01 7.21
C VAL A 143 -13.55 11.01 7.03
N PRO A 144 -14.67 10.62 6.41
CA PRO A 144 -15.85 11.49 6.38
C PRO A 144 -16.24 11.93 7.78
N ASP A 145 -16.56 13.22 7.96
CA ASP A 145 -16.74 13.87 9.26
C ASP A 145 -17.73 13.16 10.21
N GLU A 146 -18.68 12.40 9.66
CA GLU A 146 -19.62 11.64 10.47
C GLU A 146 -18.95 10.57 11.33
N PHE A 147 -17.80 10.02 10.91
CA PHE A 147 -17.07 8.98 11.64
C PHE A 147 -16.23 9.51 12.80
N THR A 148 -15.99 10.83 12.88
CA THR A 148 -15.45 11.51 14.07
C THR A 148 -16.54 12.25 14.85
N GLY A 149 -17.79 11.83 14.67
CA GLY A 149 -18.97 12.41 15.30
C GLY A 149 -20.06 11.36 15.50
N LYS A 150 -21.20 11.51 14.83
CA LYS A 150 -22.39 10.64 15.02
C LYS A 150 -22.14 9.14 14.81
N LYS A 151 -21.17 8.76 13.97
CA LYS A 151 -20.76 7.37 13.67
C LYS A 151 -19.44 6.97 14.35
N TRP A 152 -19.03 7.72 15.38
CA TRP A 152 -17.79 7.44 16.13
C TRP A 152 -17.72 5.99 16.65
N ASN A 153 -18.83 5.46 17.15
CA ASN A 153 -18.89 4.07 17.62
C ASN A 153 -18.62 3.05 16.50
N GLU A 154 -19.07 3.30 15.26
CA GLU A 154 -18.76 2.42 14.12
C GLU A 154 -17.26 2.40 13.83
N LEU A 155 -16.60 3.56 13.88
CA LEU A 155 -15.15 3.67 13.68
C LEU A 155 -14.38 2.99 14.81
N ARG A 156 -14.81 3.16 16.07
CA ARG A 156 -14.23 2.49 17.23
C ARG A 156 -14.30 0.97 17.09
N GLU A 157 -15.45 0.42 16.75
CA GLU A 157 -15.60 -1.03 16.56
C GLU A 157 -14.67 -1.59 15.48
N ILE A 158 -14.46 -0.83 14.39
CA ILE A 158 -13.52 -1.23 13.33
C ILE A 158 -12.09 -1.31 13.90
N MET A 159 -11.66 -0.30 14.64
CA MET A 159 -10.32 -0.26 15.24
C MET A 159 -10.13 -1.34 16.32
N GLU A 160 -11.13 -1.55 17.19
CA GLU A 160 -11.12 -2.60 18.20
C GLU A 160 -11.01 -4.01 17.58
N LYS A 161 -11.71 -4.28 16.47
CA LYS A 161 -11.58 -5.54 15.70
C LYS A 161 -10.21 -5.74 15.08
N LEU A 162 -9.45 -4.66 14.85
CA LEU A 162 -8.05 -4.70 14.43
C LEU A 162 -7.08 -4.83 15.63
N GLY A 163 -7.59 -4.88 16.86
CA GLY A 163 -6.75 -4.97 18.07
C GLY A 163 -6.15 -3.64 18.51
N PHE A 164 -6.65 -2.51 18.00
CA PHE A 164 -6.30 -1.20 18.51
C PHE A 164 -7.14 -0.83 19.74
N VAL A 165 -6.53 -0.09 20.66
CA VAL A 165 -7.18 0.44 21.86
C VAL A 165 -7.30 1.95 21.73
N LEU A 166 -8.43 2.51 22.16
CA LEU A 166 -8.61 3.96 22.22
C LEU A 166 -7.66 4.57 23.25
N LYS A 167 -6.79 5.48 22.81
CA LYS A 167 -5.79 6.16 23.62
C LYS A 167 -6.26 7.54 24.08
N ASP A 168 -6.76 8.34 23.15
CA ASP A 168 -7.31 9.67 23.41
C ASP A 168 -8.56 9.88 22.57
N GLU A 169 -9.70 10.06 23.23
CA GLU A 169 -10.98 10.26 22.56
C GLU A 169 -11.11 11.66 21.94
N ASN A 170 -10.46 12.67 22.52
CA ASN A 170 -10.56 14.05 22.01
C ASN A 170 -9.73 14.23 20.73
N GLU A 171 -8.58 13.56 20.65
CA GLU A 171 -7.70 13.56 19.48
C GLU A 171 -8.04 12.41 18.49
N HIS A 172 -9.04 11.59 18.83
CA HIS A 172 -9.42 10.37 18.11
C HIS A 172 -8.21 9.45 17.80
N GLU A 173 -7.35 9.26 18.81
CA GLU A 173 -6.13 8.46 18.70
C GLU A 173 -6.35 7.04 19.21
N PHE A 174 -5.86 6.08 18.42
CA PHE A 174 -5.84 4.67 18.76
C PHE A 174 -4.40 4.16 18.78
N GLU A 175 -4.10 3.19 19.64
CA GLU A 175 -2.78 2.59 19.77
C GLU A 175 -2.82 1.07 19.68
N ARG A 176 -1.84 0.49 18.98
CA ARG A 176 -1.54 -0.96 18.99
C ARG A 176 -0.04 -1.15 18.90
N ASP A 177 0.53 -1.93 19.82
CA ASP A 177 1.97 -2.24 19.86
C ASP A 177 2.89 -1.00 19.84
N GLY A 178 2.45 0.11 20.45
CA GLY A 178 3.18 1.39 20.50
C GLY A 178 3.04 2.25 19.23
N GLU A 179 2.24 1.83 18.26
CA GLU A 179 1.97 2.57 17.02
C GLU A 179 0.62 3.31 17.11
N ILE A 180 0.64 4.62 16.85
CA ILE A 180 -0.54 5.50 16.95
C ILE A 180 -1.17 5.71 15.57
N VAL A 181 -2.49 5.57 15.51
CA VAL A 181 -3.36 5.95 14.38
C VAL A 181 -4.31 7.03 14.87
N ALA A 182 -4.27 8.21 14.25
CA ALA A 182 -5.10 9.37 14.59
C ALA A 182 -6.12 9.65 13.48
N PHE A 183 -7.36 9.93 13.86
CA PHE A 183 -8.44 10.21 12.91
C PHE A 183 -8.84 11.69 12.89
N GLY A 184 -8.77 12.30 11.70
CA GLY A 184 -9.24 13.66 11.44
C GLY A 184 -10.43 13.71 10.48
N LYS A 185 -11.03 14.90 10.33
CA LYS A 185 -12.15 15.13 9.42
C LYS A 185 -11.64 15.40 8.01
N ALA A 186 -12.22 14.73 7.02
CA ALA A 186 -11.89 14.99 5.62
C ALA A 186 -12.15 16.45 5.22
N ASN A 187 -13.24 17.07 5.72
CA ASN A 187 -13.56 18.46 5.38
C ASN A 187 -12.55 19.48 5.93
N ASP A 188 -11.72 19.12 6.92
CA ASP A 188 -10.67 20.03 7.40
C ASP A 188 -9.69 20.35 6.27
N LEU A 189 -9.44 19.44 5.32
CA LEU A 189 -8.64 19.74 4.12
C LEU A 189 -9.24 20.84 3.25
N SER A 190 -10.56 20.81 3.07
CA SER A 190 -11.28 21.81 2.29
C SER A 190 -11.20 23.18 2.94
N ASN A 191 -11.24 23.23 4.27
CA ASN A 191 -11.11 24.47 5.04
C ASN A 191 -9.67 25.02 5.04
N LEU A 192 -8.66 24.13 5.12
CA LEU A 192 -7.25 24.50 5.24
C LEU A 192 -6.64 24.95 3.90
N ALA A 193 -6.90 24.23 2.82
CA ALA A 193 -6.15 24.41 1.57
C ALA A 193 -7.04 24.58 0.33
N LYS A 194 -8.35 24.75 0.51
CA LYS A 194 -9.35 24.69 -0.59
C LYS A 194 -9.23 23.39 -1.40
N VAL A 195 -8.69 22.34 -0.79
CA VAL A 195 -8.54 21.02 -1.41
C VAL A 195 -9.90 20.34 -1.30
N ASN A 196 -10.58 20.20 -2.43
CA ASN A 196 -11.79 19.42 -2.49
C ASN A 196 -11.44 17.93 -2.40
N THR A 197 -11.84 17.29 -1.30
CA THR A 197 -11.53 15.89 -1.04
C THR A 197 -12.15 14.93 -2.05
N LYS A 198 -13.20 15.36 -2.77
CA LYS A 198 -13.82 14.59 -3.85
C LYS A 198 -12.96 14.52 -5.10
N ASP A 199 -12.06 15.48 -5.28
CA ASP A 199 -11.19 15.59 -6.47
C ASP A 199 -9.83 14.93 -6.24
N LEU A 200 -9.57 14.43 -5.03
CA LEU A 200 -8.37 13.66 -4.73
C LEU A 200 -8.39 12.33 -5.48
N GLU A 201 -7.24 11.98 -6.06
CA GLU A 201 -7.02 10.72 -6.74
C GLU A 201 -7.28 9.55 -5.79
N VAL A 202 -8.05 8.56 -6.27
CA VAL A 202 -8.25 7.30 -5.56
C VAL A 202 -7.20 6.32 -6.05
N ILE A 203 -6.30 5.93 -5.15
CA ILE A 203 -5.28 4.93 -5.37
C ILE A 203 -5.84 3.56 -4.99
N GLU A 204 -5.58 2.53 -5.82
CA GLU A 204 -5.89 1.14 -5.52
C GLU A 204 -4.60 0.30 -5.52
N GLU A 205 -4.12 -0.06 -4.33
CA GLU A 205 -2.93 -0.89 -4.13
C GLU A 205 -3.32 -2.19 -3.44
N ASN A 206 -3.06 -3.34 -4.06
CA ASN A 206 -3.35 -4.67 -3.49
C ASN A 206 -4.80 -4.81 -2.96
N GLY A 207 -5.77 -4.29 -3.72
CA GLY A 207 -7.20 -4.31 -3.37
C GLY A 207 -7.60 -3.37 -2.22
N VAL A 208 -6.73 -2.44 -1.83
CA VAL A 208 -7.03 -1.40 -0.83
C VAL A 208 -7.17 -0.06 -1.53
N LYS A 209 -8.29 0.63 -1.28
CA LYS A 209 -8.63 1.94 -1.85
C LYS A 209 -8.46 3.04 -0.82
N PHE A 210 -7.70 4.07 -1.18
CA PHE A 210 -7.53 5.26 -0.36
C PHE A 210 -7.16 6.45 -1.24
N ARG A 211 -7.19 7.66 -0.66
CA ARG A 211 -6.85 8.90 -1.35
C ARG A 211 -5.53 9.45 -0.85
N GLU A 212 -4.81 10.13 -1.73
CA GLU A 212 -3.55 10.82 -1.43
C GLU A 212 -3.62 12.27 -1.88
N LEU A 213 -2.78 13.11 -1.25
CA LEU A 213 -2.60 14.50 -1.68
C LEU A 213 -1.38 14.58 -2.59
N SER A 214 -1.46 15.44 -3.61
CA SER A 214 -0.28 15.80 -4.40
C SER A 214 0.74 16.58 -3.56
N PRO A 215 2.02 16.61 -3.95
CA PRO A 215 3.02 17.45 -3.29
C PRO A 215 2.62 18.94 -3.23
N GLU A 216 1.97 19.49 -4.25
CA GLU A 216 1.43 20.86 -4.23
C GLU A 216 0.32 21.04 -3.19
N GLN A 217 -0.56 20.04 -3.04
CA GLN A 217 -1.62 20.07 -2.03
C GLN A 217 -1.03 20.01 -0.61
N TYR A 218 0.00 19.19 -0.39
CA TYR A 218 0.75 19.22 0.87
C TYR A 218 1.40 20.58 1.12
N LEU A 219 2.02 21.19 0.11
CA LEU A 219 2.63 22.52 0.25
C LEU A 219 1.61 23.56 0.73
N MET A 220 0.41 23.55 0.14
CA MET A 220 -0.68 24.44 0.54
C MET A 220 -1.11 24.19 1.98
N CYS A 221 -1.27 22.93 2.37
CA CYS A 221 -1.65 22.55 3.74
C CYS A 221 -0.62 23.05 4.76
N TYR A 222 0.68 22.76 4.58
CA TYR A 222 1.72 23.16 5.52
C TYR A 222 1.89 24.69 5.59
N LYS A 223 1.79 25.39 4.46
CA LYS A 223 1.81 26.87 4.43
C LYS A 223 0.63 27.49 5.17
N TYR A 224 -0.56 26.90 5.07
CA TYR A 224 -1.72 27.36 5.83
C TYR A 224 -1.54 27.10 7.33
N MET A 225 -1.09 25.90 7.70
CA MET A 225 -0.89 25.48 9.08
C MET A 225 0.14 26.36 9.82
N LEU A 226 1.13 26.91 9.11
CA LEU A 226 2.05 27.92 9.65
C LEU A 226 1.38 29.27 9.96
N ARG A 227 0.13 29.54 9.61
CA ARG A 227 -0.55 30.79 9.97
C ARG A 227 -1.24 30.73 11.33
N ASP A 228 -1.41 29.52 11.87
CA ASP A 228 -2.02 29.27 13.17
C ASP A 228 -0.98 29.46 14.28
N GLY A 229 -1.22 30.42 15.18
CA GLY A 229 -0.30 30.78 16.26
C GLY A 229 0.00 29.63 17.22
N TYR A 230 -0.99 28.79 17.53
CA TYR A 230 -0.79 27.61 18.39
C TYR A 230 0.13 26.58 17.73
N ARG A 231 -0.06 26.37 16.42
CA ARG A 231 0.75 25.42 15.65
C ARG A 231 2.15 25.93 15.36
N GLN A 232 2.31 27.24 15.17
CA GLN A 232 3.63 27.87 15.06
C GLN A 232 4.47 27.61 16.32
N GLU A 233 3.88 27.82 17.51
CA GLU A 233 4.57 27.64 18.79
C GLU A 233 4.99 26.17 18.99
N LYS A 234 4.10 25.21 18.70
CA LYS A 234 4.37 23.78 18.96
C LYS A 234 5.15 23.05 17.86
N ARG A 235 4.93 23.38 16.58
CA ARG A 235 5.41 22.60 15.42
C ARG A 235 6.03 23.45 14.30
N GLY A 236 6.18 24.76 14.49
CA GLY A 236 6.58 25.68 13.43
C GLY A 236 7.90 25.35 12.72
N ASN A 237 8.93 24.92 13.45
CA ASN A 237 10.22 24.56 12.84
C ASN A 237 10.12 23.28 11.99
N ALA A 238 9.42 22.25 12.49
CA ALA A 238 9.25 21.00 11.75
C ALA A 238 8.37 21.20 10.50
N ASP A 239 7.35 22.04 10.57
CA ASP A 239 6.49 22.33 9.41
C ASP A 239 7.21 23.23 8.37
N LYS A 240 8.14 24.12 8.79
CA LYS A 240 9.03 24.85 7.87
C LYS A 240 9.96 23.92 7.09
N GLU A 241 10.63 22.98 7.76
CA GLU A 241 11.49 21.99 7.09
C GLU A 241 10.71 21.16 6.06
N LYS A 242 9.48 20.75 6.38
CA LYS A 242 8.63 20.02 5.41
C LYS A 242 8.30 20.87 4.19
N ILE A 243 8.02 22.16 4.38
CA ILE A 243 7.78 23.09 3.26
C ILE A 243 9.01 23.15 2.36
N GLU A 244 10.21 23.30 2.93
CA GLU A 244 11.47 23.32 2.17
C GLU A 244 11.66 22.03 1.37
N PHE A 245 11.45 20.86 1.98
CA PHE A 245 11.53 19.57 1.28
C PHE A 245 10.54 19.46 0.11
N ILE A 246 9.30 19.93 0.31
CA ILE A 246 8.28 19.92 -0.75
C ILE A 246 8.69 20.88 -1.87
N GLU A 247 9.13 22.09 -1.55
CA GLU A 247 9.55 23.08 -2.55
C GLU A 247 10.73 22.58 -3.38
N ASP A 248 11.72 21.93 -2.76
CA ASP A 248 12.87 21.38 -3.48
C ASP A 248 12.49 20.16 -4.34
N TYR A 249 11.61 19.30 -3.85
CA TYR A 249 11.02 18.23 -4.66
C TYR A 249 10.31 18.79 -5.89
N LEU A 250 9.47 19.82 -5.72
CA LEU A 250 8.72 20.44 -6.80
C LEU A 250 9.64 21.14 -7.83
N LYS A 251 10.70 21.82 -7.39
CA LYS A 251 11.68 22.44 -8.29
C LYS A 251 12.38 21.40 -9.17
N LEU A 252 12.78 20.26 -8.59
CA LEU A 252 13.45 19.18 -9.32
C LEU A 252 12.54 18.52 -10.35
N ASN A 253 11.25 18.33 -10.02
CA ASN A 253 10.29 17.62 -10.88
C ASN A 253 9.51 18.53 -11.84
N LYS A 254 9.62 19.87 -11.74
CA LYS A 254 9.06 20.83 -12.71
C LYS A 254 10.04 21.23 -13.83
N ASN A 255 11.31 20.87 -13.71
CA ASN A 255 12.36 21.14 -14.70
C ASN A 255 12.60 19.93 -15.64
N ILE A 256 11.61 19.05 -15.80
CA ILE A 256 11.59 17.91 -16.73
C ILE A 256 10.41 18.10 -17.69
#